data_AF-A0A3P6CGQ2-F1
#
_entry.id   AF-A0A3P6CGQ2-F1
#
_cell.length_a   1.000
_cell.length_b   1.000
_cell.length_c   1.000
_cell.angle_alpha   90.00
_cell.angle_beta   90.00
_cell.angle_gamma   90.00
#
_symmetry.space_group_name_H-M   'P 1'
#
loop_
_entity.id
_entity.type
_entity.pdbx_description
1 polymer ?
#
loop_
_entity_poly.entity_id
_entity_poly.type
_entity_poly.pdbx_seq_one_letter_code
_entity_poly.pdbx_strand_id
1 'polypeptide(L)'
;MRQSARVSRWIIRKEETTEGEGEGEIVVVDCFDMPQGRIIYASCIGPGTNDYAYKFDLFPASGKRLSSRSKLERVGEVSNELPGGSVMFVPSSTCPDYMFFITIKRGALLGS
;
A
#
# COMPACT_ATOMS: atom_id res chain seq x y z
N MET A 1 0.91 -14.63 -29.30
CA MET A 1 0.52 -13.28 -28.81
C MET A 1 0.23 -13.38 -27.33
N ARG A 2 1.12 -12.87 -26.46
CA ARG A 2 0.79 -12.71 -25.03
C ARG A 2 -0.02 -11.42 -24.94
N GLN A 3 -1.33 -11.52 -24.69
CA GLN A 3 -2.11 -10.33 -24.32
C GLN A 3 -1.46 -9.77 -23.06
N SER A 4 -0.84 -8.60 -23.18
CA SER A 4 -0.33 -7.87 -22.04
C SER A 4 -1.56 -7.44 -21.24
N ALA A 5 -1.82 -8.13 -20.13
CA ALA A 5 -2.87 -7.72 -19.20
C ALA A 5 -2.64 -6.25 -18.88
N ARG A 6 -3.63 -5.40 -19.13
CA ARG A 6 -3.55 -3.98 -18.82
C ARG A 6 -3.55 -3.85 -17.30
N VAL A 7 -2.36 -3.67 -16.73
CA VAL A 7 -2.21 -3.25 -15.34
C VAL A 7 -2.47 -1.74 -15.32
N SER A 8 -3.56 -1.31 -14.69
CA SER A 8 -3.82 0.11 -14.46
C SER A 8 -3.43 0.45 -13.03
N ARG A 9 -2.56 1.46 -12.86
CA ARG A 9 -2.14 1.96 -11.55
C ARG A 9 -2.85 3.26 -11.21
N TRP A 10 -3.24 3.40 -9.95
CA TRP A 10 -3.66 4.68 -9.38
C TRP A 10 -3.21 4.82 -7.92
N ILE A 11 -3.08 6.07 -7.51
CA ILE A 11 -2.66 6.44 -6.16
C ILE A 11 -3.92 6.55 -5.29
N ILE A 12 -4.02 5.69 -4.28
CA ILE A 12 -5.08 5.75 -3.26
C ILE A 12 -4.83 6.92 -2.31
N ARG A 13 -3.57 7.09 -1.88
CA ARG A 13 -3.19 8.14 -0.94
C ARG A 13 -1.75 8.55 -1.18
N LYS A 14 -1.50 9.86 -1.12
CA LYS A 14 -0.17 10.45 -1.04
C LYS A 14 -0.19 11.45 0.11
N GLU A 15 0.62 11.21 1.13
CA GLU A 15 0.70 12.05 2.32
C GLU A 15 2.15 12.39 2.60
N GLU A 16 2.42 13.66 2.87
CA GLU A 16 3.74 14.17 3.23
C GLU A 16 3.77 14.44 4.74
N THR A 17 4.80 13.98 5.41
CA THR A 17 5.02 14.27 6.83
C THR A 17 5.49 15.71 6.99
N THR A 18 4.70 16.53 7.67
CA THR A 18 4.93 17.98 7.77
C THR A 18 5.61 18.42 9.07
N GLU A 19 5.84 17.53 10.04
CA GLU A 19 6.40 17.90 11.35
C GLU A 19 7.27 16.79 11.97
N GLY A 20 8.44 17.18 12.53
CA GLY A 20 9.32 16.32 13.33
C GLY A 20 10.46 15.63 12.56
N GLU A 21 11.20 14.74 13.23
CA GLU A 21 12.20 13.89 12.57
C GLU A 21 11.52 13.02 11.50
N GLY A 22 11.79 13.31 10.23
CA GLY A 22 11.09 12.73 9.08
C GLY A 22 10.24 13.73 8.30
N GLU A 23 10.35 15.03 8.57
CA GLU A 23 9.78 16.08 7.71
C GLU A 23 10.19 15.89 6.23
N GLY A 24 9.22 15.98 5.32
CA GLY A 24 9.41 15.79 3.88
C GLY A 24 9.44 14.33 3.42
N GLU A 25 9.09 13.37 4.27
CA GLU A 25 8.86 11.98 3.87
C GLU A 25 7.45 11.80 3.31
N ILE A 26 7.35 11.24 2.11
CA ILE A 26 6.10 11.03 1.39
C ILE A 26 5.74 9.57 1.49
N VAL A 27 4.59 9.25 2.09
CA VAL A 27 4.01 7.91 2.00
C VAL A 27 3.03 7.86 0.84
N VAL A 28 3.24 6.90 -0.04
CA VAL A 28 2.41 6.63 -1.22
C VAL A 28 1.76 5.28 -1.06
N VAL A 29 0.46 5.23 -1.32
CA VAL A 29 -0.33 4.00 -1.35
C VAL A 29 -0.84 3.81 -2.76
N ASP A 30 -0.33 2.77 -3.41
CA ASP A 30 -0.66 2.42 -4.78
C ASP A 30 -1.64 1.28 -4.87
N CYS A 31 -2.46 1.34 -5.91
CA CYS A 31 -3.34 0.27 -6.30
C CYS A 31 -3.13 -0.06 -7.76
N PHE A 32 -2.94 -1.35 -8.02
CA PHE A 32 -2.77 -1.91 -9.35
C PHE A 32 -3.96 -2.82 -9.63
N ASP A 33 -4.75 -2.45 -10.62
CA ASP A 33 -5.86 -3.23 -11.11
C ASP A 33 -5.36 -4.33 -12.05
N MET A 34 -5.75 -5.56 -11.73
CA MET A 34 -5.39 -6.78 -12.44
C MET A 34 -6.68 -7.54 -12.80
N PRO A 35 -6.67 -8.41 -13.83
CA PRO A 35 -7.83 -9.24 -14.16
C PRO A 35 -8.36 -10.08 -12.98
N GLN A 36 -7.45 -10.57 -12.13
CA GLN A 36 -7.78 -11.38 -10.96
C GLN A 36 -8.21 -10.57 -9.72
N GLY A 37 -8.03 -9.25 -9.69
CA GLY A 37 -8.27 -8.43 -8.51
C GLY A 37 -7.39 -7.20 -8.45
N ARG A 38 -7.15 -6.68 -7.24
CA ARG A 38 -6.33 -5.50 -7.01
C ARG A 38 -5.13 -5.83 -6.15
N ILE A 39 -3.99 -5.24 -6.46
CA ILE A 39 -2.81 -5.25 -5.60
C ILE A 39 -2.72 -3.88 -4.94
N ILE A 40 -2.63 -3.86 -3.61
CA ILE A 40 -2.45 -2.65 -2.82
C ILE A 40 -1.07 -2.70 -2.18
N TYR A 41 -0.33 -1.61 -2.32
CA TYR A 41 1.05 -1.48 -1.88
C TYR A 41 1.27 -0.11 -1.24
N ALA A 42 2.19 -0.03 -0.26
CA ALA A 42 2.59 1.24 0.32
C ALA A 42 4.11 1.35 0.37
N SER A 43 4.63 2.50 -0.05
CA SER A 43 6.04 2.85 -0.02
C SER A 43 6.26 4.23 0.61
N CYS A 44 7.44 4.48 1.14
CA CYS A 44 7.88 5.82 1.52
C CYS A 44 8.98 6.34 0.58
N ILE A 45 8.97 7.64 0.36
CA ILE A 45 9.94 8.38 -0.46
C ILE A 45 10.45 9.52 0.40
N GLY A 46 11.74 9.81 0.36
CA GLY A 46 12.30 10.98 1.02
C GLY A 46 13.62 10.70 1.73
N PRO A 47 14.29 11.77 2.19
CA PRO A 47 15.65 11.72 2.71
C PRO A 47 15.74 11.14 4.13
N GLY A 48 14.61 10.94 4.80
CA GLY A 48 14.58 10.42 6.17
C GLY A 48 15.18 9.02 6.30
N THR A 49 15.53 8.64 7.51
CA THR A 49 16.02 7.29 7.86
C THR A 49 15.04 6.56 8.79
N ASN A 50 13.84 7.11 8.96
CA ASN A 50 12.84 6.52 9.83
C ASN A 50 12.34 5.19 9.27
N ASP A 51 12.23 4.21 10.15
CA ASP A 51 11.46 3.01 9.85
C ASP A 51 9.98 3.34 10.03
N TYR A 52 9.17 3.01 9.03
CA TYR A 52 7.72 3.04 9.14
C TYR A 52 7.15 1.65 8.96
N ALA A 53 5.99 1.43 9.57
CA ALA A 53 5.17 0.26 9.34
C ALA A 53 3.77 0.68 8.94
N TYR A 54 3.13 -0.12 8.10
CA TYR A 54 1.74 0.06 7.73
C TYR A 54 0.91 -1.14 8.15
N LYS A 55 -0.38 -0.89 8.33
CA LYS A 55 -1.43 -1.89 8.41
C LYS A 55 -2.54 -1.51 7.46
N PHE A 56 -2.89 -2.43 6.58
CA PHE A 56 -4.08 -2.37 5.75
C PHE A 56 -5.17 -3.21 6.41
N ASP A 57 -6.36 -2.63 6.55
CA ASP A 57 -7.56 -3.33 6.94
C ASP A 57 -8.63 -3.10 5.85
N LEU A 58 -9.14 -4.19 5.28
CA LEU A 58 -10.19 -4.17 4.28
C LEU A 58 -11.40 -4.93 4.83
N PHE A 59 -12.54 -4.26 4.81
CA PHE A 59 -13.82 -4.77 5.30
C PHE A 59 -14.75 -4.96 4.10
N PRO A 60 -14.84 -6.18 3.57
CA PRO A 60 -15.74 -6.45 2.46
C PRO A 60 -17.18 -6.59 2.95
N ALA A 61 -18.16 -6.26 2.10
CA ALA A 61 -19.57 -6.48 2.39
C ALA A 61 -19.88 -7.97 2.67
N SER A 62 -19.10 -8.88 2.08
CA SER A 62 -19.21 -10.34 2.29
C SER A 62 -18.81 -10.81 3.70
N GLY A 63 -18.27 -9.92 4.53
CA GLY A 63 -18.07 -10.15 5.95
C GLY A 63 -16.60 -10.14 6.39
N LYS A 64 -15.83 -11.18 6.07
CA LYS A 64 -14.53 -11.41 6.74
C LYS A 64 -13.51 -10.33 6.38
N ARG A 65 -13.03 -9.60 7.40
CA ARG A 65 -11.95 -8.61 7.30
C ARG A 65 -10.67 -9.25 6.75
N LEU A 66 -10.08 -8.62 5.74
CA LEU A 66 -8.73 -8.90 5.26
C LEU A 66 -7.77 -7.90 5.89
N SER A 67 -6.63 -8.37 6.41
CA SER A 67 -5.64 -7.49 7.01
C SER A 67 -4.23 -7.89 6.60
N SER A 68 -3.41 -6.90 6.27
CA SER A 68 -1.98 -7.07 6.00
C SER A 68 -1.20 -6.04 6.79
N ARG A 69 -0.04 -6.41 7.30
CA ARG A 69 0.85 -5.52 8.05
C ARG A 69 2.28 -5.79 7.60
N SER A 70 3.02 -4.73 7.32
CA SER A 70 4.42 -4.84 6.93
C SER A 70 5.17 -3.55 7.28
N LYS A 71 6.50 -3.61 7.16
CA LYS A 71 7.32 -2.41 7.07
C LYS A 71 7.04 -1.71 5.74
N LEU A 72 7.06 -0.38 5.75
CA LEU A 72 7.04 0.45 4.55
C LEU A 72 8.38 0.31 3.85
N GLU A 73 8.34 -0.05 2.58
CA GLU A 73 9.54 -0.11 1.75
C GLU A 73 9.92 1.31 1.32
N ARG A 74 11.20 1.64 1.44
CA ARG A 74 11.74 2.93 1.03
C ARG A 74 12.20 2.84 -0.41
N VAL A 75 11.65 3.71 -1.26
CA VAL A 75 11.95 3.74 -2.70
C VAL A 75 12.47 5.11 -3.09
N GLY A 76 13.37 5.16 -4.09
CA GLY A 76 13.86 6.43 -4.63
C GLY A 76 12.80 7.19 -5.41
N GLU A 77 11.96 6.45 -6.14
CA GLU A 77 10.82 6.97 -6.90
C GLU A 77 9.73 5.90 -6.98
N VAL A 78 8.49 6.33 -7.28
CA VAL A 78 7.38 5.39 -7.49
C VAL A 78 7.32 4.98 -8.96
N SER A 79 7.33 3.67 -9.22
CA SER A 79 7.24 3.12 -10.57
C SER A 79 5.83 2.65 -10.90
N ASN A 80 5.57 2.44 -12.20
CA ASN A 80 4.35 1.77 -12.67
C ASN A 80 4.51 0.24 -12.72
N GLU A 81 5.65 -0.28 -12.26
CA GLU A 81 5.91 -1.71 -12.21
C GLU A 81 5.24 -2.32 -10.98
N LEU A 82 4.99 -3.63 -11.04
CA LEU A 82 4.46 -4.33 -9.87
C LEU A 82 5.51 -4.29 -8.75
N PRO A 83 5.09 -4.00 -7.52
CA PRO A 83 5.99 -3.95 -6.37
C PRO A 83 6.60 -5.32 -6.09
N GLY A 84 7.90 -5.35 -5.79
CA GLY A 84 8.62 -6.55 -5.34
C GLY A 84 8.47 -6.84 -3.84
N GLY A 85 7.97 -5.86 -3.08
CA GLY A 85 7.79 -5.92 -1.63
C GLY A 85 6.48 -6.56 -1.17
N SER A 86 6.16 -6.30 0.10
CA SER A 86 4.93 -6.79 0.72
C SER A 86 3.70 -6.09 0.16
N VAL A 87 2.69 -6.87 -0.23
CA VAL A 87 1.44 -6.37 -0.82
C VAL A 87 0.22 -6.95 -0.14
N MET A 88 -0.92 -6.28 -0.30
CA MET A 88 -2.23 -6.88 -0.09
C MET A 88 -2.88 -7.17 -1.43
N PHE A 89 -3.28 -8.43 -1.66
CA PHE A 89 -4.09 -8.80 -2.80
C PHE A 89 -5.57 -8.84 -2.40
N VAL A 90 -6.40 -8.14 -3.17
CA VAL A 90 -7.85 -8.07 -3.02
C VAL A 90 -8.48 -8.78 -4.21
N PRO A 91 -9.10 -9.96 -4.04
CA PRO A 91 -9.72 -10.68 -5.15
C PRO A 91 -10.81 -9.86 -5.84
N SER A 92 -11.00 -10.05 -7.14
CA SER A 92 -12.08 -9.38 -7.89
C SER A 92 -13.48 -9.73 -7.37
N SER A 93 -13.66 -10.93 -6.81
CA SER A 93 -14.89 -11.34 -6.11
C SER A 93 -15.24 -10.51 -4.87
N THR A 94 -14.28 -9.74 -4.35
CA THR A 94 -14.42 -8.88 -3.18
C THR A 94 -14.72 -7.43 -3.58
N CYS A 95 -14.63 -7.10 -4.87
CA CYS A 95 -14.91 -5.77 -5.42
C CYS A 95 -16.36 -5.65 -5.92
N PRO A 96 -16.98 -4.45 -5.90
CA PRO A 96 -16.44 -3.16 -5.45
C PRO A 96 -16.76 -2.79 -3.99
N ASP A 97 -17.59 -3.57 -3.29
CA ASP A 97 -18.18 -3.16 -2.01
C ASP A 97 -17.27 -3.49 -0.82
N TYR A 98 -16.26 -2.65 -0.59
CA TYR A 98 -15.43 -2.74 0.61
C TYR A 98 -15.05 -1.37 1.17
N MET A 99 -14.87 -1.31 2.49
CA MET A 99 -14.20 -0.20 3.15
C MET A 99 -12.71 -0.52 3.33
N PHE A 100 -11.83 0.42 2.98
CA PHE A 100 -10.39 0.26 3.09
C PHE A 100 -9.81 1.30 4.04
N PHE A 101 -9.04 0.81 5.02
CA PHE A 101 -8.34 1.63 5.99
C PHE A 101 -6.84 1.36 5.92
N ILE A 102 -6.07 2.44 5.93
CA ILE A 102 -4.63 2.40 6.09
C ILE A 102 -4.25 3.08 7.40
N THR A 103 -3.44 2.38 8.20
CA THR A 103 -2.75 2.96 9.35
C THR A 103 -1.25 2.94 9.08
N ILE A 104 -0.60 4.08 9.21
CA ILE A 104 0.86 4.21 9.15
C ILE A 104 1.35 4.53 10.56
N LYS A 105 2.40 3.84 11.00
CA LYS A 105 3.06 4.08 12.29
C LYS A 105 4.55 4.29 12.07
N ARG A 106 5.12 5.25 12.79
CA ARG A 106 6.57 5.41 12.90
C ARG A 106 7.12 4.35 13.86
N GLY A 107 8.23 3.71 13.50
CA GLY A 107 8.90 2.63 14.24
C GLY A 107 8.75 1.24 13.60
N ALA A 108 9.69 0.34 13.94
CA ALA A 108 9.60 -1.07 13.61
C ALA A 108 8.36 -1.72 14.26
N LEU A 109 7.92 -2.86 13.71
CA LEU A 109 6.89 -3.72 14.29
C LEU A 109 7.34 -4.32 15.64
N LEU A 110 7.58 -3.51 16.65
CA LEU A 110 7.80 -3.96 18.02
C LEU A 110 6.45 -3.96 18.73
N GLY A 111 5.99 -5.16 19.07
CA GLY A 111 4.74 -5.39 19.76
C GLY A 111 4.29 -6.84 19.62
N SER A 112 5.00 -7.73 20.33
CA SER A 112 4.36 -8.81 21.09
C SER A 112 3.97 -8.25 22.45
#